data_AF-T0ZE20-F1
#
_entry.id   AF-T0ZE20-F1
#
_cell.length_a   1.000
_cell.length_b   1.000
_cell.length_c   1.000
_cell.angle_alpha   90.00
_cell.angle_beta   90.00
_cell.angle_gamma   90.00
#
_symmetry.space_group_name_H-M   'P 1'
#
loop_
_entity.id
_entity.type
_entity.pdbx_description
1 polymer ?
#
loop_
_entity_poly.entity_id
_entity_poly.type
_entity_poly.pdbx_seq_one_letter_code
_entity_poly.pdbx_strand_id
1 'polypeptide(L)' 'MDEEIAPSTELREWFSHEPGKWQEFKRRYFSELVENPLITTLMRICSEEDVVFVYSAKNKEYNNAVALKEYLEAHINMD' A
#
# COMPACT_ATOMS: atom_id res chain seq x y z
N MET A 1 -12.85 -4.37 15.04
CA MET A 1 -11.50 -3.88 14.69
C MET A 1 -11.56 -3.67 13.20
N ASP A 2 -11.53 -2.42 12.78
CA ASP A 2 -11.42 -2.09 11.36
C ASP A 2 -10.02 -2.51 10.91
N GLU A 3 -9.90 -3.73 10.37
CA GLU A 3 -8.68 -4.18 9.71
C GLU A 3 -8.57 -3.35 8.43
N GLU A 4 -7.66 -2.37 8.45
CA GLU A 4 -7.39 -1.53 7.29
C GLU A 4 -6.11 -2.01 6.61
N ILE A 5 -6.07 -1.94 5.27
CA ILE A 5 -4.85 -2.19 4.50
C ILE A 5 -3.90 -0.98 4.53
N ALA A 6 -4.27 0.10 5.24
CA ALA A 6 -3.49 1.32 5.33
C ALA A 6 -2.22 1.10 6.19
N PRO A 7 -1.13 1.85 5.93
CA PRO A 7 0.05 1.81 6.77
C PRO A 7 -0.29 2.25 8.20
N SER A 8 0.48 1.77 9.16
CA SER A 8 0.33 2.13 10.57
C SER A 8 0.41 3.65 10.78
N THR A 9 -0.25 4.13 11.84
CA THR A 9 -0.21 5.56 12.20
C THR A 9 1.22 6.06 12.41
N GLU A 10 2.04 5.28 13.11
CA GLU A 10 3.45 5.60 13.35
C GLU A 10 4.22 5.75 12.02
N LEU A 11 4.00 4.83 11.08
CA LEU A 11 4.67 4.89 9.78
C LEU A 11 4.23 6.11 8.95
N ARG A 12 2.92 6.46 8.99
CA ARG A 12 2.39 7.66 8.32
C ARG A 12 2.98 8.94 8.89
N GLU A 13 3.06 9.05 10.21
CA GLU A 13 3.65 10.20 10.89
C GLU A 13 5.15 10.31 10.61
N TRP A 14 5.88 9.19 10.67
CA TRP A 14 7.31 9.16 10.36
C TRP A 14 7.61 9.59 8.92
N PHE A 15 6.79 9.14 7.96
CA PHE A 15 6.94 9.48 6.55
C PHE A 15 6.70 10.96 6.30
N SER A 16 5.66 11.54 6.91
CA SER A 16 5.35 12.98 6.84
C SER A 16 5.33 13.56 5.41
N HIS A 17 5.07 12.72 4.38
CA HIS A 17 5.12 13.06 2.96
C HIS A 17 6.47 13.58 2.45
N GLU A 18 7.58 13.21 3.11
CA GLU A 18 8.91 13.63 2.69
C GLU A 18 9.43 12.75 1.53
N PRO A 19 9.70 13.31 0.33
CA PRO A 19 10.13 12.51 -0.83
C PRO A 19 11.41 11.70 -0.58
N GLY A 20 12.35 12.25 0.22
CA GLY A 20 13.59 11.57 0.59
C GLY A 20 13.39 10.31 1.42
N LYS A 21 12.24 10.17 2.09
CA LYS A 21 11.87 8.98 2.88
C LYS A 21 11.06 7.96 2.07
N TRP A 22 10.69 8.27 0.82
CA TRP A 22 9.71 7.48 0.06
C TRP A 22 10.10 6.01 -0.12
N GLN A 23 11.35 5.73 -0.51
CA GLN A 23 11.80 4.35 -0.73
C GLN A 23 11.76 3.53 0.55
N GLU A 24 12.17 4.13 1.67
CA GLU A 24 12.15 3.47 2.97
C GLU A 24 10.72 3.33 3.51
N PHE A 25 9.85 4.31 3.27
CA PHE A 25 8.43 4.21 3.57
C PHE A 25 7.79 3.01 2.86
N LYS A 26 8.03 2.86 1.54
CA LYS A 26 7.54 1.69 0.78
C LYS A 26 8.05 0.39 1.39
N ARG A 27 9.35 0.29 1.68
CA ARG A 27 9.95 -0.91 2.29
C ARG A 27 9.26 -1.30 3.59
N ARG A 28 9.06 -0.35 4.50
CA ARG A 28 8.39 -0.58 5.79
C ARG A 28 6.93 -0.94 5.62
N TYR A 29 6.21 -0.21 4.79
CA TYR A 29 4.80 -0.48 4.52
C TYR A 29 4.61 -1.86 3.88
N PHE A 30 5.49 -2.27 2.97
CA PHE A 30 5.43 -3.61 2.38
C PHE A 30 5.65 -4.70 3.42
N SER A 31 6.51 -4.48 4.41
CA SER A 31 6.65 -5.40 5.55
C SER A 31 5.37 -5.47 6.40
N GLU A 32 4.66 -4.35 6.59
CA GLU A 32 3.34 -4.35 7.25
C GLU A 32 2.29 -5.10 6.42
N LEU A 33 2.32 -4.99 5.09
CA LEU A 33 1.39 -5.67 4.19
C LEU A 33 1.56 -7.19 4.19
N VAL A 34 2.79 -7.70 4.26
CA VAL A 34 3.06 -9.16 4.30
C VAL A 34 2.39 -9.83 5.50
N GLU A 35 2.33 -9.13 6.63
CA GLU A 35 1.70 -9.63 7.85
C GLU A 35 0.18 -9.37 7.90
N ASN A 36 -0.37 -8.60 6.95
CA ASN A 36 -1.77 -8.22 6.93
C ASN A 36 -2.62 -9.27 6.18
N PRO A 37 -3.56 -9.99 6.83
CA PRO A 37 -4.34 -11.05 6.18
C PRO A 37 -5.22 -10.56 5.03
N LEU A 38 -5.53 -9.27 4.97
CA LEU A 38 -6.32 -8.68 3.87
C LEU A 38 -5.54 -8.65 2.56
N ILE A 39 -4.21 -8.70 2.58
CA ILE A 39 -3.41 -8.60 1.35
C ILE A 39 -3.71 -9.77 0.40
N THR A 40 -3.87 -10.97 0.93
CA THR A 40 -4.19 -12.16 0.14
C THR A 40 -5.57 -12.06 -0.50
N THR A 41 -6.54 -11.52 0.23
CA THR A 41 -7.88 -11.28 -0.32
C THR A 41 -7.82 -10.21 -1.41
N LEU A 42 -7.08 -9.13 -1.20
CA LEU A 42 -6.95 -8.05 -2.16
C LEU A 42 -6.24 -8.50 -3.44
N MET A 43 -5.15 -9.28 -3.33
CA MET A 43 -4.43 -9.84 -4.48
C MET A 43 -5.35 -10.73 -5.32
N ARG A 44 -6.15 -11.60 -4.70
CA ARG A 44 -7.14 -12.42 -5.43
C ARG A 44 -8.18 -11.58 -6.17
N ILE A 45 -8.72 -10.54 -5.54
CA ILE A 45 -9.70 -9.67 -6.21
C ILE A 45 -9.05 -8.97 -7.41
N CYS A 46 -7.84 -8.46 -7.23
CA CYS A 46 -7.10 -7.75 -8.28
C CYS A 46 -6.61 -8.66 -9.42
N SER A 47 -6.52 -9.97 -9.23
CA SER A 47 -6.19 -10.92 -10.30
C SER A 47 -7.40 -11.36 -11.11
N GLU A 48 -8.61 -11.22 -10.55
CA GLU A 48 -9.87 -11.61 -11.19
C GLU A 48 -10.58 -10.43 -11.89
N GLU A 49 -10.43 -9.21 -11.36
CA GLU A 49 -11.17 -8.02 -11.82
C GLU A 49 -10.31 -6.76 -11.86
N ASP A 50 -10.74 -5.78 -12.68
CA ASP A 50 -10.15 -4.43 -12.68
C ASP A 50 -10.59 -3.67 -11.42
N VAL A 51 -9.64 -3.40 -10.52
CA VAL A 51 -9.89 -2.70 -9.25
C VAL A 51 -9.50 -1.22 -9.34
N VAL A 52 -10.41 -0.33 -8.92
CA VAL A 52 -10.15 1.11 -8.82
C VAL A 52 -9.82 1.48 -7.37
N PHE A 53 -8.59 1.95 -7.14
CA PHE A 53 -8.17 2.49 -5.84
C PHE A 53 -8.58 3.95 -5.69
N VAL A 54 -9.45 4.23 -4.71
CA VAL A 54 -9.84 5.60 -4.34
C VAL A 54 -8.99 6.06 -3.16
N TYR A 55 -8.39 7.23 -3.26
CA TYR A 55 -7.59 7.82 -2.20
C TYR A 55 -7.88 9.32 -2.04
N SER A 56 -7.81 9.81 -0.80
CA SER A 56 -8.05 11.21 -0.44
C SER A 56 -6.75 11.95 -0.06
N ALA A 57 -5.66 11.69 -0.79
CA ALA A 57 -4.36 12.32 -0.52
C ALA A 57 -4.19 13.60 -1.34
N LYS A 58 -3.69 14.66 -0.68
CA LYS A 58 -3.28 15.91 -1.35
C LYS A 58 -2.05 15.73 -2.24
N ASN A 59 -1.17 14.78 -1.87
CA ASN A 59 0.03 14.44 -2.63
C ASN A 59 -0.26 13.23 -3.53
N LYS A 60 -0.23 13.41 -4.85
CA LYS A 60 -0.56 12.37 -5.83
C LYS A 60 0.59 11.41 -6.11
N GLU A 61 1.83 11.82 -5.84
CA GLU A 61 3.02 11.04 -6.19
C GLU A 61 3.50 10.17 -5.02
N TYR A 62 3.44 10.70 -3.80
CA TYR A 62 3.94 10.00 -2.61
C TYR A 62 2.81 9.80 -1.59
N ASN A 63 2.01 8.76 -1.80
CA ASN A 63 0.92 8.38 -0.92
C ASN A 63 0.73 6.86 -0.84
N ASN A 64 0.02 6.43 0.19
CA ASN A 64 -0.17 5.01 0.52
C ASN A 64 -0.82 4.20 -0.62
N ALA A 65 -1.70 4.82 -1.41
CA ALA A 65 -2.38 4.13 -2.51
C ALA A 65 -1.42 3.85 -3.67
N VAL A 66 -0.51 4.78 -3.98
CA VAL A 66 0.56 4.55 -4.96
C VAL A 66 1.48 3.41 -4.50
N ALA A 67 1.90 3.41 -3.23
CA ALA A 67 2.72 2.33 -2.70
C ALA A 67 1.99 0.97 -2.74
N LEU A 68 0.72 0.93 -2.34
CA LEU A 68 -0.09 -0.29 -2.36
C LEU A 68 -0.26 -0.82 -3.79
N LYS A 69 -0.52 0.07 -4.76
CA LYS A 69 -0.61 -0.30 -6.18
C LYS A 69 0.69 -0.92 -6.67
N GLU A 70 1.85 -0.29 -6.40
CA GLU A 70 3.15 -0.84 -6.76
C GLU A 70 3.38 -2.23 -6.15
N TYR A 71 2.99 -2.42 -4.88
CA TYR A 71 3.08 -3.73 -4.23
C TYR A 71 2.25 -4.79 -4.96
N LEU A 72 0.97 -4.50 -5.22
CA LEU A 72 0.06 -5.43 -5.89
C LEU A 72 0.52 -5.75 -7.31
N GLU A 73 0.93 -4.76 -8.10
CA GLU A 73 1.45 -4.96 -9.45
C GLU A 73 2.71 -5.84 -9.46
N ALA A 74 3.56 -5.75 -8.44
CA ALA A 74 4.75 -6.57 -8.32
C ALA A 74 4.47 -8.03 -7.92
N HIS A 75 3.36 -8.30 -7.23
CA HIS A 75 3.04 -9.64 -6.72
C HIS A 75 2.00 -10.39 -7.56
N ILE A 76 1.07 -9.70 -8.23
CA ILE A 76 0.04 -10.32 -9.07
C ILE A 76 0.61 -10.76 -10.42
N ASN A 77 1.58 -10.03 -10.98
CA ASN A 77 2.18 -10.37 -12.28
C ASN A 77 3.27 -11.47 -12.20
N MET A 78 3.51 -12.04 -11.01
CA MET A 78 4.49 -13.12 -10.80
C MET A 78 3.85 -14.50 -10.60
N ASP A 79 2.51 -14.59 -10.59
CA ASP A 79 1.74 -15.85 -10.56
C ASP A 79 1.39 -16.38 -11.96
#